data_AF-F7NME8-F1
#
_entry.id   AF-F7NME8-F1
#
_cell.length_a   1.000
_cell.length_b   1.000
_cell.length_c   1.000
_cell.angle_alpha   90.00
_cell.angle_beta   90.00
_cell.angle_gamma   90.00
#
_symmetry.space_group_name_H-M   'P 1'
#
loop_
_entity.id
_entity.type
_entity.pdbx_description
1 polymer ?
#
loop_
_entity_poly.entity_id
_entity_poly.type
_entity_poly.pdbx_seq_one_letter_code
_entity_poly.pdbx_strand_id
1 'polypeptide(L)'
;MADLKLVYAAIDEQTALDHLDAFDEKWSGKYPKIALSWRANWANLSTYFKYPQEVRTLIYTTNAIENFNRQLRKVTKAKSVFPTDDSLLKMLYLAMIDITKKWTGRRKDWGQIHSQLEIFFADRLD
;
A
#
# COMPACT_ATOMS: atom_id res chain seq x y z
N MET A 1 14.64 -2.56 5.54
CA MET A 1 13.29 -2.91 5.04
C MET A 1 12.83 -4.30 5.48
N ALA A 2 13.70 -5.32 5.53
CA ALA A 2 13.31 -6.67 5.96
C ALA A 2 12.66 -6.69 7.36
N ASP A 3 13.24 -5.99 8.34
CA ASP A 3 12.70 -5.93 9.71
C ASP A 3 11.31 -5.27 9.78
N LEU A 4 11.09 -4.18 9.03
CA LEU A 4 9.78 -3.52 8.97
C LEU A 4 8.72 -4.39 8.29
N LYS A 5 9.14 -5.27 7.37
CA LYS A 5 8.25 -6.26 6.75
C LYS A 5 7.67 -7.22 7.76
N LEU A 6 8.39 -7.55 8.84
CA LEU A 6 7.88 -8.41 9.90
C LEU A 6 6.68 -7.78 10.61
N VAL A 7 6.68 -6.45 10.78
CA VAL A 7 5.56 -5.72 11.39
C VAL A 7 4.29 -5.89 10.55
N TYR A 8 4.33 -5.51 9.26
CA TYR A 8 3.11 -5.51 8.45
C TYR A 8 2.72 -6.87 7.87
N ALA A 9 3.63 -7.84 7.84
CA ALA A 9 3.35 -9.21 7.41
C ALA A 9 3.05 -10.18 8.58
N ALA A 10 2.97 -9.66 9.82
CA ALA A 10 2.64 -10.46 11.00
C ALA A 10 1.28 -11.16 10.87
N ILE A 11 1.11 -12.27 11.58
CA ILE A 11 -0.12 -13.07 11.54
C ILE A 11 -1.24 -12.37 12.31
N ASP A 12 -0.93 -11.69 13.41
CA ASP A 12 -1.87 -10.96 14.26
C ASP A 12 -1.26 -9.64 14.75
N GLU A 13 -2.12 -8.80 15.35
CA GLU A 13 -1.75 -7.46 15.82
C GLU A 13 -0.73 -7.49 16.96
N GLN A 14 -0.80 -8.48 17.86
CA GLN A 14 0.11 -8.60 18.99
C GLN A 14 1.54 -8.91 18.50
N THR A 15 1.67 -9.90 17.61
CA THR A 15 2.94 -10.25 16.97
C THR A 15 3.52 -9.04 16.21
N ALA A 16 2.66 -8.24 15.58
CA ALA A 16 3.08 -7.02 14.88
C ALA A 16 3.65 -5.96 15.84
N LEU A 17 3.07 -5.80 17.03
CA LEU A 17 3.59 -4.93 18.08
C LEU A 17 4.95 -5.41 18.59
N ASP A 18 5.10 -6.70 18.86
CA ASP A 18 6.36 -7.27 19.32
C ASP A 18 7.47 -7.06 18.26
N HIS A 19 7.14 -7.22 16.98
CA HIS A 19 8.04 -6.90 15.88
C HIS A 19 8.35 -5.41 15.77
N LEU A 20 7.39 -4.53 16.09
CA LEU A 20 7.61 -3.09 16.10
C LEU A 20 8.54 -2.68 17.25
N ASP A 21 8.42 -3.31 18.42
CA ASP A 21 9.31 -3.10 19.56
C ASP A 21 10.75 -3.52 19.21
N ALA A 22 10.93 -4.73 18.66
CA ALA A 22 12.24 -5.21 18.20
C ALA A 22 12.83 -4.32 17.07
N PHE A 23 11.98 -3.79 16.19
CA PHE A 23 12.41 -2.83 15.17
C PHE A 23 12.90 -1.53 15.81
N ASP A 24 12.17 -1.01 16.81
CA ASP A 24 12.50 0.22 17.53
C ASP A 24 13.84 0.10 18.26
N GLU A 25 14.06 -1.00 18.99
CA GLU A 25 15.33 -1.27 19.68
C GLU A 25 16.53 -1.22 18.72
N LYS A 26 16.37 -1.79 17.52
CA LYS A 26 17.45 -1.87 16.53
C LYS A 26 17.67 -0.56 15.76
N TRP A 27 16.61 0.18 15.47
CA TRP A 27 16.66 1.30 14.51
C TRP A 27 16.48 2.69 15.14
N SER A 28 16.02 2.79 16.40
CA SER A 28 15.79 4.07 17.10
C SER A 28 17.03 4.96 17.16
N GLY A 29 18.22 4.37 17.32
CA GLY A 29 19.48 5.13 17.36
C GLY A 29 19.79 5.90 16.06
N LYS A 30 19.33 5.40 14.90
CA LYS A 30 19.57 6.02 13.59
C LYS A 30 18.34 6.73 13.03
N TYR A 31 17.15 6.17 13.27
CA TYR A 31 15.88 6.61 12.70
C TYR A 31 14.76 6.65 13.77
N PRO A 32 14.89 7.50 14.80
CA PRO A 32 13.97 7.51 15.95
C PRO A 32 12.53 7.86 15.57
N LYS A 33 12.34 8.62 14.49
CA LYS A 33 11.01 9.07 14.04
C LYS A 33 10.14 7.96 13.44
N ILE A 34 10.74 6.85 12.99
CA ILE A 34 9.98 5.79 12.31
C ILE A 34 9.05 5.11 13.32
N ALA A 35 9.59 4.55 14.39
CA ALA A 35 8.80 3.85 15.40
C ALA A 35 7.77 4.79 16.06
N LEU A 36 8.16 6.03 16.37
CA LEU A 36 7.24 7.06 16.88
C LEU A 36 6.04 7.29 15.95
N SER A 37 6.28 7.44 14.65
CA SER A 37 5.21 7.63 13.66
C SER A 37 4.32 6.39 13.54
N TRP A 38 4.89 5.19 13.60
CA TRP A 38 4.12 3.94 13.55
C TRP A 38 3.22 3.78 14.78
N ARG A 39 3.75 4.02 15.98
CA ARG A 39 2.97 3.97 17.22
C ARG A 39 1.87 5.03 17.27
N ALA A 40 2.18 6.26 16.86
CA ALA A 40 1.19 7.34 16.82
C ALA A 40 0.02 7.06 15.87
N ASN A 41 0.26 6.33 14.78
CA ASN A 41 -0.76 5.97 13.79
C ASN A 41 -1.25 4.52 13.93
N TRP A 42 -0.89 3.82 15.01
CA TRP A 42 -1.08 2.38 15.13
C TRP A 42 -2.53 1.96 14.94
N ALA A 43 -3.47 2.66 15.57
CA ALA A 43 -4.90 2.34 15.46
C ALA A 43 -5.41 2.30 14.00
N ASN A 44 -4.88 3.19 13.14
CA ASN A 44 -5.20 3.19 11.72
C ASN A 44 -4.45 2.09 10.97
N LEU A 45 -3.15 1.96 11.26
CA LEU A 45 -2.27 1.01 10.59
C LEU A 45 -2.60 -0.44 10.95
N SER A 46 -3.13 -0.74 12.13
CA SER A 46 -3.47 -2.11 12.55
C SER A 46 -4.87 -2.54 12.12
N THR A 47 -5.69 -1.63 11.60
CA THR A 47 -7.08 -1.94 11.21
C THR A 47 -7.16 -3.07 10.19
N TYR A 48 -6.14 -3.25 9.33
CA TYR A 48 -6.15 -4.31 8.34
C TYR A 48 -5.98 -5.72 8.94
N PHE A 49 -5.52 -5.87 10.19
CA PHE A 49 -5.46 -7.17 10.90
C PHE A 49 -6.84 -7.79 11.10
N LYS A 50 -7.91 -6.99 10.99
CA LYS A 50 -9.29 -7.49 11.01
C LYS A 50 -9.65 -8.35 9.80
N TYR A 51 -8.88 -8.27 8.71
CA TYR A 51 -9.16 -9.00 7.48
C TYR A 51 -8.38 -10.33 7.38
N PRO A 52 -8.89 -11.31 6.64
CA PRO A 52 -8.18 -12.55 6.33
C PRO A 52 -6.84 -12.30 5.62
N GLN A 53 -5.88 -13.20 5.77
CA GLN A 53 -4.50 -13.06 5.25
C GLN A 53 -4.44 -12.72 3.75
N GLU A 54 -5.32 -13.31 2.96
CA GLU A 54 -5.41 -13.11 1.51
C GLU A 54 -5.79 -11.67 1.17
N VAL A 55 -6.73 -11.10 1.93
CA VAL A 55 -7.15 -9.70 1.81
C VAL A 55 -6.06 -8.77 2.35
N ARG A 56 -5.39 -9.13 3.45
CA ARG A 56 -4.26 -8.35 3.98
C ARG A 56 -3.12 -8.23 2.96
N THR A 57 -2.84 -9.32 2.25
CA THR A 57 -1.83 -9.36 1.18
C THR A 57 -2.15 -8.39 0.05
N LEU A 58 -3.44 -8.22 -0.29
CA LEU A 58 -3.87 -7.18 -1.23
C LEU A 58 -3.56 -5.77 -0.71
N ILE A 59 -3.78 -5.51 0.57
CA ILE A 59 -3.63 -4.18 1.17
C ILE A 59 -2.16 -3.75 1.24
N TYR A 60 -1.26 -4.60 1.76
CA TYR A 60 0.14 -4.20 1.94
C TYR A 60 1.00 -4.34 0.68
N THR A 61 0.47 -4.87 -0.42
CA THR A 61 1.22 -4.96 -1.68
C THR A 61 1.24 -3.61 -2.38
N THR A 62 2.40 -2.94 -2.35
CA THR A 62 2.56 -1.58 -2.88
C THR A 62 2.88 -1.54 -4.38
N ASN A 63 3.16 -2.68 -5.03
CA ASN A 63 3.65 -2.71 -6.41
C ASN A 63 2.74 -1.97 -7.41
N ALA A 64 1.41 -2.08 -7.25
CA ALA A 64 0.46 -1.40 -8.13
C ALA A 64 0.56 0.13 -8.00
N ILE A 65 0.47 0.66 -6.77
CA ILE A 65 0.51 2.10 -6.50
C ILE A 65 1.91 2.68 -6.74
N GLU A 66 2.97 1.95 -6.42
CA GLU A 66 4.36 2.36 -6.69
C GLU A 66 4.65 2.42 -8.19
N ASN A 67 4.22 1.41 -8.96
CA ASN A 67 4.37 1.41 -10.41
C ASN A 67 3.60 2.58 -11.03
N PHE A 68 2.35 2.80 -10.60
CA PHE A 68 1.55 3.94 -11.04
C PHE A 68 2.25 5.28 -10.76
N ASN A 69 2.65 5.52 -9.50
CA ASN A 69 3.37 6.73 -9.10
C ASN A 69 4.73 6.89 -9.79
N ARG A 70 5.41 5.79 -10.13
CA ARG A 70 6.64 5.82 -10.93
C ARG A 70 6.37 6.31 -12.35
N GLN A 71 5.31 5.86 -13.00
CA GLN A 71 4.94 6.32 -14.34
C GLN A 71 4.54 7.80 -14.34
N LEU A 72 3.77 8.24 -13.33
CA LEU A 72 3.44 9.67 -13.17
C LEU A 72 4.71 10.52 -12.98
N ARG A 73 5.63 10.11 -12.10
CA ARG A 73 6.92 10.80 -11.93
C ARG A 73 7.75 10.83 -13.20
N LYS A 74 7.70 9.77 -14.02
CA LYS A 74 8.43 9.71 -15.29
C LYS A 74 7.94 10.78 -16.28
N VAL A 75 6.63 10.97 -16.40
CA VAL A 75 6.06 11.96 -17.34
C VAL A 75 6.23 13.39 -16.84
N THR A 76 6.18 13.62 -15.51
CA THR A 76 6.38 14.96 -14.94
C THR A 76 7.85 15.36 -14.85
N LYS A 77 8.80 14.41 -14.76
CA LYS A 77 10.23 14.71 -14.65
C LYS A 77 10.78 15.61 -15.76
N ALA A 78 10.22 15.53 -16.97
CA ALA A 78 10.65 16.34 -18.11
C ALA A 78 10.11 17.78 -18.09
N LYS A 79 9.17 18.11 -17.20
CA LYS A 79 8.56 19.44 -17.07
C LYS A 79 8.65 19.91 -15.62
N SER A 80 9.60 20.80 -15.34
CA SER A 80 9.78 21.40 -14.02
C SER A 80 8.71 22.43 -13.65
N VAL A 81 8.06 23.05 -14.65
CA VAL A 81 7.03 24.08 -14.46
C VAL A 81 5.84 23.81 -15.38
N PHE A 82 4.64 23.98 -14.82
CA PHE A 82 3.37 23.93 -15.53
C PHE A 82 2.74 25.32 -15.55
N PRO A 83 2.31 25.85 -16.70
CA PRO A 83 1.72 27.19 -16.78
C PRO A 83 0.41 27.36 -16.01
N THR A 84 -0.38 26.29 -15.90
CA THR A 84 -1.68 26.26 -15.19
C THR A 84 -1.93 24.88 -14.57
N ASP A 85 -2.80 24.82 -13.57
CA ASP A 85 -3.26 23.56 -12.98
C ASP A 85 -3.90 22.63 -14.02
N ASP A 86 -4.68 23.19 -14.96
CA ASP A 86 -5.27 22.45 -16.07
C ASP A 86 -4.24 21.77 -16.97
N SER A 87 -3.09 22.41 -17.19
CA SER A 87 -2.02 21.85 -18.02
C SER A 87 -1.37 20.63 -17.35
N LEU A 88 -1.23 20.66 -16.02
CA LEU A 88 -0.77 19.53 -15.22
C LEU A 88 -1.83 18.43 -15.21
N LEU A 89 -3.09 18.76 -14.97
CA LEU A 89 -4.19 17.81 -14.94
C LEU A 89 -4.31 17.05 -16.26
N LYS A 90 -4.28 17.75 -17.40
CA LYS A 90 -4.32 17.12 -18.73
C LYS A 90 -3.14 16.15 -18.94
N MET A 91 -1.94 16.52 -18.50
CA MET A 91 -0.77 15.64 -18.60
C MET A 91 -0.96 14.36 -17.77
N LEU A 92 -1.37 14.50 -16.50
CA LEU A 92 -1.59 13.36 -15.62
C LEU A 92 -2.72 12.47 -16.14
N TYR A 93 -3.77 13.06 -16.70
CA TYR A 93 -4.88 12.34 -17.31
C TYR A 93 -4.44 11.50 -18.52
N LEU A 94 -3.68 12.09 -19.45
CA LEU A 94 -3.14 11.37 -20.60
C LEU A 94 -2.20 10.24 -20.17
N ALA A 95 -1.34 10.48 -19.18
CA ALA A 95 -0.48 9.45 -18.62
C ALA A 95 -1.29 8.32 -17.97
N MET A 96 -2.35 8.65 -17.23
CA MET A 96 -3.25 7.66 -16.63
C MET A 96 -3.89 6.78 -17.71
N ILE A 97 -4.40 7.35 -18.80
CA ILE A 97 -4.95 6.59 -19.93
C ILE A 97 -3.91 5.60 -20.47
N ASP A 98 -2.67 6.03 -20.68
CA ASP A 98 -1.64 5.16 -21.25
C ASP A 98 -1.17 4.07 -20.29
N ILE A 99 -1.23 4.32 -18.97
CA ILE A 99 -0.96 3.32 -17.94
C ILE A 99 -2.08 2.28 -17.92
N THR A 100 -3.34 2.71 -17.85
CA THR A 100 -4.50 1.82 -17.68
C THR A 100 -4.75 0.95 -18.91
N LYS A 101 -4.42 1.42 -20.12
CA LYS A 101 -4.41 0.58 -21.35
C LYS A 101 -3.60 -0.71 -21.21
N LYS A 102 -2.58 -0.74 -20.35
CA LYS A 102 -1.71 -1.91 -20.13
C LYS A 102 -2.21 -2.81 -19.00
N TRP A 103 -3.25 -2.43 -18.26
CA TRP A 103 -3.80 -3.18 -17.14
C TRP A 103 -4.81 -4.24 -17.62
N THR A 104 -4.35 -5.15 -18.46
CA THR A 104 -5.18 -6.25 -19.01
C THR A 104 -5.05 -7.55 -18.22
N GLY A 105 -4.07 -7.64 -17.32
CA GLY A 105 -3.81 -8.83 -16.52
C GLY A 105 -4.79 -8.99 -15.35
N ARG A 106 -5.20 -10.23 -15.08
CA ARG A 106 -5.91 -10.60 -13.86
C ARG A 106 -4.93 -10.93 -12.75
N ARG A 107 -5.24 -10.54 -11.52
CA ARG A 107 -4.47 -10.94 -10.34
C ARG A 107 -4.60 -12.45 -10.11
N LYS A 108 -3.47 -13.15 -9.94
CA LYS A 108 -3.38 -14.62 -9.88
C LYS A 108 -4.24 -15.24 -8.77
N ASP A 109 -4.24 -14.63 -7.60
CA ASP A 109 -4.91 -15.04 -6.36
C ASP A 109 -6.32 -14.46 -6.21
N TRP A 110 -6.88 -13.84 -7.26
CA TRP A 110 -8.19 -13.18 -7.17
C TRP A 110 -9.32 -14.11 -6.74
N GLY A 111 -9.33 -15.37 -7.19
CA GLY A 111 -10.39 -16.32 -6.80
C GLY A 111 -10.46 -16.54 -5.29
N GLN A 112 -9.30 -16.76 -4.65
CA GLN A 112 -9.23 -16.96 -3.19
C GLN A 112 -9.58 -15.67 -2.43
N ILE A 113 -9.09 -14.52 -2.90
CA ILE A 113 -9.42 -13.22 -2.30
C ILE A 113 -10.92 -12.95 -2.39
N HIS A 114 -11.54 -13.20 -3.54
CA HIS A 114 -12.96 -13.00 -3.77
C HIS A 114 -13.80 -13.83 -2.80
N SER A 115 -13.51 -15.13 -2.66
CA SER A 115 -14.22 -15.99 -1.71
C SER A 115 -14.07 -15.52 -0.27
N GLN A 116 -12.87 -15.05 0.14
CA GLN A 116 -12.69 -14.47 1.47
C GLN A 116 -13.48 -13.17 1.67
N LEU A 117 -13.59 -12.35 0.63
CA LEU A 117 -14.38 -11.12 0.68
C LEU A 117 -15.89 -11.42 0.77
N GLU A 118 -16.40 -12.39 0.01
CA GLU A 118 -17.81 -12.84 0.09
C GLU A 118 -18.17 -13.34 1.49
N ILE A 119 -17.30 -14.16 2.10
CA ILE A 119 -17.51 -14.66 3.46
C ILE A 119 -17.46 -13.50 4.48
N PHE A 120 -16.45 -12.63 4.38
CA PHE A 120 -16.22 -11.56 5.35
C PHE A 120 -17.25 -10.44 5.25
N PHE A 121 -17.76 -10.17 4.06
CA PHE A 121 -18.76 -9.14 3.76
C PHE A 121 -20.04 -9.78 3.19
N ALA A 122 -20.61 -10.73 3.92
CA ALA A 122 -21.85 -11.39 3.55
C ALA A 122 -22.93 -10.37 3.13
N ASP A 123 -23.66 -10.71 2.06
CA ASP A 123 -24.79 -9.95 1.51
C ASP A 123 -24.42 -8.55 0.95
N ARG A 124 -23.13 -8.28 0.67
CA ARG A 124 -22.67 -7.00 0.10
C ARG A 124 -22.09 -7.09 -1.32
N LEU A 125 -21.81 -8.29 -1.81
CA LEU A 125 -21.08 -8.52 -3.06
C LEU A 125 -21.94 -9.19 -4.15
N ASP A 126 -23.26 -9.18 -3.97
CA ASP A 126 -24.26 -9.64 -4.95
C ASP A 126 -24.39 -8.69 -6.15
#